data_AF-A0A8T3QE70-F1
#
_entry.id   AF-A0A8T3QE70-F1
#
_cell.length_a   1.000
_cell.length_b   1.000
_cell.length_c   1.000
_cell.angle_alpha   90.00
_cell.angle_beta   90.00
_cell.angle_gamma   90.00
#
_symmetry.space_group_name_H-M   'P 1'
#
loop_
_entity.id
_entity.type
_entity.pdbx_description
1 polymer ?
#
loop_
_entity_poly.entity_id
_entity_poly.type
_entity_poly.pdbx_seq_one_letter_code
_entity_poly.pdbx_strand_id
1 'polypeptide(L)'
;MSESHRREAAIQASRRMISRGERPMFRVRRSPEGAWILEGMTLDTVGETRHAVLDAARAYMAEMLGVHPGSFDLEFDGSGSAPRAATDARS
;
A
#
# COMPACT_ATOMS: atom_id res chain seq x y z
N MET A 1 0.96 -18.58 -11.34
CA MET A 1 1.98 -17.51 -11.19
C MET A 1 2.06 -17.18 -9.71
N SER A 2 3.25 -17.24 -9.09
CA SER A 2 3.40 -17.00 -7.64
C SER A 2 3.20 -15.51 -7.30
N GLU A 3 2.86 -15.24 -6.04
CA GLU A 3 2.75 -13.88 -5.51
C GLU A 3 4.06 -13.09 -5.66
N SER A 4 5.20 -13.75 -5.44
CA SER A 4 6.53 -13.16 -5.64
C SER A 4 6.75 -12.69 -7.08
N HIS A 5 6.36 -13.47 -8.09
CA HIS A 5 6.50 -13.05 -9.49
C HIS A 5 5.59 -11.87 -9.85
N ARG A 6 4.38 -11.80 -9.27
CA ARG A 6 3.50 -10.63 -9.46
C ARG A 6 4.12 -9.37 -8.84
N ARG A 7 4.68 -9.50 -7.64
CA ARG A 7 5.35 -8.41 -6.94
C ARG A 7 6.56 -7.90 -7.72
N GLU A 8 7.43 -8.79 -8.18
CA GLU A 8 8.60 -8.43 -8.98
C GLU A 8 8.21 -7.75 -10.29
N ALA A 9 7.20 -8.27 -11.00
CA ALA A 9 6.70 -7.66 -12.23
C ALA A 9 6.16 -6.25 -11.98
N ALA A 10 5.43 -6.03 -10.88
CA ALA A 10 4.92 -4.72 -10.48
C ALA A 10 6.07 -3.74 -10.19
N ILE A 11 7.08 -4.16 -9.41
CA ILE A 11 8.27 -3.35 -9.11
C ILE A 11 8.97 -2.90 -10.40
N GLN A 12 9.19 -3.83 -11.33
CA GLN A 12 9.86 -3.54 -12.59
C GLN A 12 9.01 -2.68 -13.53
N ALA A 13 7.68 -2.81 -13.49
CA ALA A 13 6.78 -1.92 -14.22
C ALA A 13 6.87 -0.49 -13.68
N SER A 14 6.80 -0.31 -12.35
CA SER A 14 6.90 0.99 -11.70
C SER A 14 8.23 1.69 -11.97
N ARG A 15 9.36 0.95 -11.88
CA ARG A 15 10.68 1.51 -12.23
C ARG A 15 10.73 2.01 -13.67
N ARG A 16 10.14 1.28 -14.61
CA ARG A 16 10.05 1.69 -16.03
C ARG A 16 9.17 2.92 -16.24
N MET A 17 8.09 3.07 -15.49
CA MET A 17 7.28 4.30 -15.52
C MET A 17 8.11 5.50 -15.04
N ILE A 18 8.79 5.36 -13.90
CA ILE A 18 9.63 6.42 -13.33
C ILE A 18 10.75 6.82 -14.29
N SER A 19 11.42 5.85 -14.94
CA SER A 19 12.48 6.16 -15.92
C SER A 19 11.98 6.92 -17.15
N ARG A 20 10.68 6.89 -17.44
CA ARG A 20 10.04 7.68 -18.51
C ARG A 20 9.54 9.04 -18.02
N GLY A 21 9.75 9.39 -16.75
CA GLY A 21 9.25 10.62 -16.13
C GLY A 21 7.79 10.54 -15.69
N GLU A 22 7.17 9.35 -15.75
CA GLU A 22 5.83 9.13 -15.21
C GLU A 22 5.88 8.94 -13.69
N ARG A 23 4.76 9.21 -13.01
CA ARG A 23 4.62 9.02 -11.56
C ARG A 23 3.60 7.91 -11.29
N PRO A 24 4.03 6.69 -10.93
CA PRO A 24 3.09 5.65 -10.56
C PRO A 24 2.35 6.03 -9.28
N MET A 25 1.07 5.66 -9.18
CA MET A 25 0.24 5.87 -8.00
C MET A 25 0.04 4.53 -7.28
N PHE A 26 0.29 4.50 -5.97
CA PHE A 26 0.04 3.33 -5.14
C PHE A 26 -1.03 3.65 -4.09
N ARG A 27 -1.93 2.70 -3.84
CA ARG A 27 -2.98 2.85 -2.83
C ARG A 27 -2.58 2.19 -1.54
N VAL A 28 -2.78 2.90 -0.44
CA VAL A 28 -2.66 2.38 0.92
C VAL A 28 -4.06 2.17 1.47
N ARG A 29 -4.41 0.95 1.87
CA ARG A 29 -5.72 0.60 2.43
C ARG A 29 -5.56 -0.26 3.68
N ARG A 30 -6.60 -0.32 4.51
CA ARG A 30 -6.62 -1.27 5.63
C ARG A 30 -7.08 -2.65 5.14
N SER A 31 -6.40 -3.69 5.60
CA SER A 31 -6.82 -5.07 5.43
C SER A 31 -7.98 -5.40 6.39
N PRO A 32 -8.76 -6.46 6.12
CA PRO A 32 -9.81 -6.93 7.04
C PRO A 32 -9.30 -7.23 8.46
N GLU A 33 -8.04 -7.63 8.59
CA GLU A 33 -7.34 -7.96 9.83
C GLU A 33 -6.84 -6.71 10.58
N GLY A 34 -7.02 -5.53 9.99
CA GLY A 34 -6.67 -4.25 10.59
C GLY A 34 -5.25 -3.76 10.30
N ALA A 35 -4.45 -4.53 9.56
CA ALA A 35 -3.13 -4.12 9.06
C ALA A 35 -3.27 -3.12 7.90
N TRP A 36 -2.24 -2.32 7.64
CA TRP A 36 -2.18 -1.51 6.42
C TRP A 36 -1.55 -2.31 5.29
N ILE A 37 -2.07 -2.17 4.08
CA ILE A 37 -1.50 -2.80 2.89
C ILE A 37 -1.35 -1.75 1.81
N LEU A 38 -0.28 -1.86 1.04
CA LEU A 38 -0.23 -1.26 -0.29
C LEU A 38 -0.99 -2.19 -1.23
N GLU A 39 -1.74 -1.67 -2.19
CA GLU A 39 -2.52 -2.52 -3.08
C GLU A 39 -1.63 -3.58 -3.77
N GLY A 40 -1.89 -4.87 -3.49
CA GLY A 40 -1.11 -6.00 -3.97
C GLY A 40 0.18 -6.31 -3.21
N MET A 41 0.48 -5.61 -2.11
CA MET A 41 1.65 -5.83 -1.26
C MET A 41 1.34 -5.60 0.23
N THR A 42 1.59 -6.60 1.07
CA THR A 42 1.48 -6.43 2.52
C THR A 42 2.53 -5.46 3.03
N LEU A 43 2.10 -4.54 3.89
CA LEU A 43 2.95 -3.55 4.51
C LEU A 43 2.85 -3.74 6.03
N ASP A 44 3.85 -4.33 6.65
CA ASP A 44 3.86 -4.55 8.10
C ASP A 44 4.18 -3.24 8.83
N THR A 45 3.27 -2.27 8.78
CA THR A 45 3.40 -1.03 9.54
C THR A 45 2.19 -0.79 10.43
N VAL A 46 2.49 -0.34 11.65
CA VAL A 46 1.52 0.10 12.64
C VAL A 46 1.62 1.61 12.72
N GLY A 47 0.88 2.31 11.87
CA GLY A 47 0.70 3.75 12.00
C GLY A 47 -0.61 4.06 12.70
N GLU A 48 -0.55 4.79 13.81
CA GLU A 48 -1.74 5.23 14.57
C GLU A 48 -2.51 6.33 13.83
N THR A 49 -1.82 7.08 12.97
CA THR A 49 -2.38 8.18 12.19
C THR A 49 -2.18 7.97 10.70
N ARG A 50 -3.08 8.54 9.89
CA ARG A 50 -2.96 8.55 8.42
C ARG A 50 -1.58 9.06 7.95
N HIS A 51 -1.04 10.08 8.60
CA HIS A 51 0.25 10.66 8.24
C HIS A 51 1.40 9.66 8.46
N ALA A 52 1.45 9.04 9.65
CA ALA A 52 2.46 8.04 9.96
C ALA A 52 2.42 6.84 8.99
N VAL A 53 1.21 6.38 8.63
CA VAL A 53 1.03 5.30 7.65
C VAL A 53 1.56 5.70 6.26
N LEU A 54 1.24 6.92 5.81
CA LEU A 54 1.70 7.41 4.51
C LEU A 54 3.22 7.61 4.46
N ASP A 55 3.83 8.11 5.54
CA ASP A 55 5.27 8.28 5.63
C ASP A 55 6.00 6.92 5.60
N ALA A 56 5.49 5.95 6.37
CA ALA A 56 6.03 4.60 6.38
C ALA A 56 5.88 3.92 5.00
N ALA A 57 4.71 4.02 4.37
CA ALA A 57 4.48 3.49 3.03
C ALA A 57 5.39 4.16 1.99
N ARG A 58 5.62 5.47 2.11
CA ARG A 58 6.52 6.22 1.22
C ARG A 58 7.97 5.78 1.39
N ALA A 59 8.45 5.63 2.62
CA ALA A 59 9.79 5.14 2.88
C ALA A 59 9.98 3.72 2.33
N TYR A 60 9.05 2.82 2.63
CA TYR A 60 9.06 1.44 2.16
C TYR A 60 9.09 1.33 0.63
N MET A 61 8.23 2.08 -0.07
CA MET A 61 8.19 2.07 -1.53
C MET A 61 9.43 2.69 -2.17
N ALA A 62 9.98 3.76 -1.59
CA ALA A 62 11.22 4.36 -2.06
C ALA A 62 12.38 3.37 -1.99
N GLU A 63 12.52 2.64 -0.87
CA GLU A 63 13.54 1.61 -0.68
C GLU A 63 13.33 0.45 -1.66
N MET A 64 12.11 -0.09 -1.75
CA MET A 64 11.81 -1.22 -2.64
C MET A 64 12.08 -0.89 -4.12
N LEU A 65 11.66 0.30 -4.56
CA LEU A 65 11.86 0.74 -5.93
C LEU A 65 13.30 1.23 -6.17
N GLY A 66 14.06 1.58 -5.12
CA GLY A 66 15.38 2.18 -5.25
C GLY A 66 15.33 3.58 -5.90
N VAL A 67 14.33 4.39 -5.52
CA VAL A 67 14.04 5.70 -6.13
C VAL A 67 13.79 6.77 -5.07
N HIS A 68 13.82 8.03 -5.47
CA HIS A 68 13.46 9.14 -4.58
C HIS A 68 11.97 9.06 -4.18
N PRO A 69 11.59 9.30 -2.92
CA PRO A 69 10.20 9.23 -2.44
C PRO A 69 9.23 10.21 -3.13
N GLY A 70 9.75 11.19 -3.87
CA GLY A 70 8.98 12.12 -4.70
C GLY A 70 8.71 11.65 -6.14
N SER A 71 9.21 10.46 -6.53
CA SER A 71 9.06 9.91 -7.88
C SER A 71 7.74 9.15 -8.10
N PHE A 72 6.91 9.02 -7.07
CA PHE A 72 5.62 8.34 -7.10
C PHE A 72 4.64 9.00 -6.15
N ASP A 73 3.37 8.68 -6.31
CA ASP A 73 2.27 9.20 -5.50
C ASP A 73 1.64 8.08 -4.66
N LEU A 74 1.13 8.47 -3.49
CA LEU A 74 0.40 7.60 -2.59
C LEU A 74 -1.02 8.12 -2.40
N GLU A 75 -1.98 7.26 -2.65
CA GLU A 75 -3.38 7.51 -2.34
C GLU A 75 -3.74 6.75 -1.06
N PHE A 76 -4.26 7.47 -0.07
CA PHE A 76 -4.76 6.84 1.16
C PHE A 76 -6.24 6.51 0.97
N ASP A 77 -6.52 5.22 0.87
CA ASP A 77 -7.87 4.68 0.86
C ASP A 77 -8.24 4.25 2.28
N GLY A 78 -8.84 5.17 3.01
CA GLY A 78 -9.36 4.92 4.36
C GLY A 78 -10.55 3.96 4.40
N SER A 79 -11.06 3.49 3.25
CA SER A 79 -12.16 2.54 3.15
C SER A 79 -11.71 1.08 3.33
N GLY A 80 -10.80 0.84 4.28
CA GLY A 80 -10.65 -0.51 4.80
C GLY A 80 -11.85 -0.80 5.69
N SER A 81 -12.77 -1.66 5.23
CA SER A 81 -13.92 -2.11 6.02
C SER A 81 -13.45 -2.48 7.44
N ALA A 82 -13.82 -1.66 8.42
CA ALA A 82 -13.94 -2.18 9.78
C ALA A 82 -14.82 -3.44 9.67
N PRO A 83 -14.49 -4.55 10.36
CA PRO A 83 -15.41 -5.67 10.41
C PRO A 83 -16.76 -5.10 10.82
N ARG A 84 -17.80 -5.29 10.00
CA ARG A 84 -19.18 -5.11 10.47
C ARG A 84 -19.25 -5.97 11.72
N ALA A 85 -19.31 -5.32 12.89
CA ALA A 85 -19.66 -6.02 14.11
C ALA A 85 -20.91 -6.83 13.74
N ALA A 86 -20.78 -8.16 13.78
CA ALA A 86 -21.92 -9.03 13.66
C ALA A 86 -22.81 -8.66 14.84
N THR A 87 -23.84 -7.86 14.55
CA THR A 87 -24.93 -7.63 15.49
C THR A 87 -25.62 -8.99 15.63
N ASP A 88 -25.13 -9.78 16.58
CA ASP A 88 -25.85 -10.89 17.18
C ASP A 88 -27.03 -10.26 17.96
N ALA A 89 -28.09 -9.92 17.23
CA ALA A 89 -29.39 -9.67 17.83
C ALA A 89 -30.02 -11.04 18.10
N ARG A 90 -29.64 -11.64 19.23
CA ARG A 90 -30.52 -12.61 19.90
C ARG A 90 -31.78 -11.86 20.35
N SER A 91 -32.93 -12.27 19.85
CA SER A 91 -34.22 -12.25 20.56
C SER A 91 -35.15 -13.23 19.89
#